data_AF-A0A6N2E711-F1
#
_entry.id   AF-A0A6N2E711-F1
#
_cell.length_a   1.000
_cell.length_b   1.000
_cell.length_c   1.000
_cell.angle_alpha   90.00
_cell.angle_beta   90.00
_cell.angle_gamma   90.00
#
_symmetry.space_group_name_H-M   'P 1'
#
loop_
_entity.id
_entity.type
_entity.pdbx_description
1 polymer ?
#
loop_
_entity_poly.entity_id
_entity_poly.type
_entity_poly.pdbx_seq_one_letter_code
_entity_poly.pdbx_strand_id
1 'polypeptide(L)'
;MDVPLELSFNNMEPSDFVENRIRERVDRLERRYAHINSCRIAVEVPHRPHVHDNTYHIRIEVGVPGTELVVSRDPGDINAHKDVYVAIRDAFDAMERQLEEFGRKQRHDVKHHDLPLQGRILRLFADHGFIATTDGREIYFHRNSVVEGRFEDLEADTPVELVLVHGESPVGPQATTVKPIRPMQYVP
;
A
#
# COMPACT_ATOMS: atom_id res chain seq x y z
N MET A 1 -0.61 14.62 -5.09
CA MET A 1 -1.84 13.96 -5.56
C MET A 1 -2.02 14.18 -7.04
N ASP A 2 -2.73 13.28 -7.71
CA ASP A 2 -3.12 13.42 -9.13
C ASP A 2 -4.46 14.15 -9.29
N VAL A 3 -5.35 14.02 -8.31
CA VAL A 3 -6.65 14.71 -8.23
C VAL A 3 -6.57 15.83 -7.18
N PRO A 4 -7.09 17.04 -7.46
CA PRO A 4 -7.15 18.12 -6.48
C PRO A 4 -8.03 17.73 -5.28
N LEU A 5 -7.71 18.29 -4.10
CA LEU A 5 -8.50 18.11 -2.88
C LEU A 5 -9.97 18.51 -3.12
N GLU A 6 -10.89 17.61 -2.79
CA GLU A 6 -12.32 17.90 -2.74
C GLU A 6 -12.72 18.13 -1.27
N LEU A 7 -13.20 19.34 -0.94
CA LEU A 7 -13.65 19.70 0.40
C LEU A 7 -15.13 20.12 0.36
N SER A 8 -15.93 19.52 1.23
CA SER A 8 -17.37 19.80 1.37
C SER A 8 -17.76 20.06 2.82
N PHE A 9 -18.71 20.98 3.02
CA PHE A 9 -19.30 21.33 4.31
C PHE A 9 -20.80 21.06 4.25
N ASN A 10 -21.29 20.13 5.08
CA ASN A 10 -22.69 19.71 5.10
C ASN A 10 -23.35 20.20 6.39
N ASN A 11 -24.50 20.88 6.24
CA ASN A 11 -25.28 21.46 7.35
C ASN A 11 -24.51 22.45 8.24
N MET A 12 -23.48 23.10 7.71
CA MET A 12 -22.76 24.17 8.38
C MET A 12 -22.25 25.23 7.40
N GLU A 13 -22.02 26.44 7.90
CA GLU A 13 -21.37 27.47 7.12
C GLU A 13 -19.88 27.13 6.93
N PRO A 14 -19.36 27.20 5.68
CA PRO A 14 -17.93 27.11 5.43
C PRO A 14 -17.19 28.19 6.21
N SER A 15 -16.07 27.82 6.82
CA SER A 15 -15.19 28.75 7.51
C SER A 15 -13.81 28.70 6.87
N ASP A 16 -13.33 29.85 6.40
CA ASP A 16 -11.99 30.00 5.83
C ASP A 16 -10.90 29.47 6.78
N PHE A 17 -11.12 29.61 8.09
CA PHE A 17 -10.19 29.12 9.08
C PHE A 17 -10.14 27.58 9.12
N VAL A 18 -11.30 26.93 9.06
CA VAL A 18 -11.39 25.46 9.02
C VAL A 18 -10.82 24.93 7.71
N GLU A 19 -11.14 25.57 6.59
CA GLU A 19 -10.59 25.21 5.28
C GLU A 19 -9.07 25.31 5.25
N ASN A 20 -8.50 26.43 5.70
CA ASN A 20 -7.05 26.61 5.76
C ASN A 20 -6.39 25.53 6.62
N ARG A 21 -7.00 25.19 7.76
CA ARG A 21 -6.49 24.14 8.65
C ARG A 21 -6.51 22.77 8.00
N ILE A 22 -7.56 22.45 7.24
CA ILE A 22 -7.68 21.21 6.49
C ILE A 22 -6.61 21.16 5.39
N ARG A 23 -6.44 22.25 4.62
CA ARG A 23 -5.41 22.34 3.57
C ARG A 23 -4.00 22.13 4.12
N GLU A 24 -3.65 22.73 5.27
CA GLU A 24 -2.37 22.49 5.96
C GLU A 24 -2.17 21.03 6.37
N ARG A 25 -3.24 20.34 6.77
CA ARG A 25 -3.19 18.93 7.15
C ARG A 25 -3.02 18.03 5.94
N VAL A 26 -3.72 18.32 4.84
CA VAL A 26 -3.58 17.61 3.57
C VAL A 26 -2.16 17.73 3.01
N ASP A 27 -1.59 18.94 2.97
CA ASP A 27 -0.20 19.15 2.50
C ASP A 27 0.81 18.35 3.34
N ARG A 28 0.61 18.27 4.66
CA ARG A 28 1.44 17.40 5.52
C ARG A 28 1.27 15.92 5.19
N LEU A 29 0.05 15.48 4.93
CA LEU A 29 -0.27 14.10 4.59
C LEU A 29 0.39 13.70 3.26
N GLU A 30 0.31 14.56 2.23
CA GLU A 30 0.95 14.35 0.93
C GLU A 30 2.48 14.26 1.03
N ARG A 31 3.11 15.14 1.82
CA ARG A 31 4.57 15.11 2.03
C ARG A 31 5.03 13.81 2.69
N ARG A 32 4.18 13.20 3.52
CA ARG A 32 4.48 11.94 4.21
C ARG A 32 4.22 10.72 3.31
N TYR A 33 3.24 10.81 2.42
CA TYR A 33 2.79 9.73 1.54
C TYR A 33 2.75 10.17 0.08
N ALA A 34 3.81 9.85 -0.66
CA ALA A 34 3.97 10.27 -2.06
C ALA A 34 2.97 9.63 -3.05
N HIS A 35 2.28 8.54 -2.66
CA HIS A 35 1.40 7.76 -3.53
C HIS A 35 -0.09 7.96 -3.22
N ILE A 36 -0.49 9.18 -2.85
CA ILE A 36 -1.92 9.51 -2.73
C ILE A 36 -2.43 9.98 -4.09
N ASN A 37 -3.48 9.34 -4.60
CA ASN A 37 -4.10 9.65 -5.89
C ASN A 37 -5.19 10.72 -5.72
N SER A 38 -6.01 10.60 -4.69
CA SER A 38 -7.14 11.50 -4.40
C SER A 38 -7.32 11.70 -2.90
N CYS A 39 -7.90 12.84 -2.51
CA CYS A 39 -8.34 13.10 -1.15
C CYS A 39 -9.67 13.86 -1.17
N ARG A 40 -10.68 13.29 -0.51
CA ARG A 40 -11.99 13.89 -0.32
C ARG A 40 -12.27 14.06 1.16
N ILE A 41 -12.76 15.23 1.54
CA ILE A 41 -13.05 15.56 2.92
C ILE A 41 -14.46 16.14 2.99
N ALA A 42 -15.28 15.55 3.85
CA ALA A 42 -16.59 16.06 4.21
C ALA A 42 -16.61 16.41 5.71
N VAL A 43 -17.01 17.63 6.02
CA VAL A 43 -17.24 18.11 7.39
C VAL A 43 -18.74 18.30 7.56
N GLU A 44 -19.35 17.55 8.48
CA GLU A 44 -20.79 17.50 8.64
C GLU A 44 -21.21 17.80 10.08
N VAL A 45 -22.31 18.53 10.22
CA VAL A 45 -23.03 18.69 11.49
C VAL A 45 -24.35 17.91 11.39
N PRO A 46 -24.69 17.07 12.39
CA PRO A 46 -25.92 16.30 12.34
C PRO A 46 -27.15 17.21 12.44
N HIS A 47 -28.18 16.94 11.62
CA HIS A 47 -29.37 17.78 11.44
C HIS A 47 -30.25 17.91 12.72
N ARG A 48 -30.05 17.04 13.71
CA ARG A 48 -30.70 17.13 15.03
C ARG A 48 -29.63 16.97 16.11
N PRO A 49 -29.13 18.07 16.69
CA PRO A 49 -28.36 17.95 17.92
C PRO A 49 -29.32 17.39 18.98
N HIS A 50 -29.07 16.16 19.42
CA HIS A 50 -29.67 15.72 20.68
C HIS A 50 -29.19 16.70 21.76
N VAL A 51 -30.03 17.02 22.74
CA VAL A 51 -29.81 18.07 23.76
C VAL A 51 -28.49 17.91 24.54
N HIS A 52 -27.76 16.81 24.36
CA HIS A 52 -26.46 16.51 24.97
C HIS A 52 -25.29 16.29 23.98
N ASP A 53 -25.50 16.34 22.66
CA ASP A 53 -24.50 15.90 21.68
C ASP A 53 -24.47 16.82 20.43
N ASN A 54 -23.60 17.83 20.48
CA ASN A 54 -23.35 18.77 19.38
C ASN A 54 -21.98 18.47 18.80
N THR A 55 -21.90 17.42 17.97
CA THR A 55 -20.64 16.80 17.57
C THR A 55 -20.41 16.93 16.08
N TYR A 56 -19.18 17.26 15.71
CA TYR A 56 -18.76 17.35 14.31
C TYR A 56 -18.41 15.96 13.77
N HIS A 57 -18.98 15.61 12.61
CA HIS A 57 -18.60 14.42 11.87
C HIS A 57 -17.62 14.82 10.76
N ILE A 58 -16.51 14.11 10.68
CA ILE A 58 -15.53 14.31 9.63
C ILE A 58 -15.31 12.98 8.94
N ARG A 59 -15.50 13.00 7.63
CA ARG A 59 -15.25 11.89 6.75
C ARG A 59 -14.07 12.25 5.87
N ILE A 60 -13.02 11.44 5.93
CA ILE A 60 -11.83 11.57 5.09
C ILE A 60 -11.75 10.32 4.24
N GLU A 61 -11.73 10.50 2.93
CA GLU A 61 -11.51 9.46 1.94
C GLU A 61 -10.18 9.74 1.22
N VAL A 62 -9.29 8.78 1.20
CA VAL A 62 -7.98 8.89 0.56
C VAL A 62 -7.84 7.75 -0.44
N GLY A 63 -7.72 8.08 -1.72
CA GLY A 63 -7.41 7.12 -2.77
C GLY A 63 -5.92 6.82 -2.80
N VAL A 64 -5.57 5.53 -2.71
CA VAL A 64 -4.21 5.01 -2.83
C VAL A 64 -4.17 3.95 -3.94
N PRO A 65 -2.98 3.51 -4.41
CA PRO A 65 -2.91 2.46 -5.42
C PRO A 65 -3.68 1.19 -4.99
N GLY A 66 -4.67 0.80 -5.79
CA GLY A 66 -5.42 -0.44 -5.62
C GLY A 66 -6.53 -0.44 -4.56
N THR A 67 -6.72 0.63 -3.78
CA THR A 67 -7.81 0.71 -2.79
C THR A 67 -8.11 2.15 -2.36
N GLU A 68 -9.26 2.36 -1.71
CA GLU A 68 -9.59 3.60 -1.01
C GLU A 68 -9.54 3.36 0.51
N LEU A 69 -8.99 4.34 1.24
CA LEU A 69 -8.98 4.36 2.70
C LEU A 69 -10.04 5.36 3.16
N VAL A 70 -10.90 4.92 4.08
CA VAL A 70 -12.01 5.73 4.58
C VAL A 70 -11.93 5.80 6.10
N VAL A 71 -11.94 7.01 6.61
CA VAL A 71 -12.14 7.32 8.03
C VAL A 71 -13.46 8.05 8.15
N SER A 72 -14.43 7.42 8.80
CA SER A 72 -15.67 8.05 9.26
C SER A 72 -15.85 7.72 10.74
N ARG A 73 -16.07 8.75 11.57
CA ARG A 73 -16.35 8.54 12.99
C ARG A 73 -17.84 8.71 13.25
N ASP A 74 -18.51 7.58 13.47
CA ASP A 74 -19.93 7.51 13.82
C ASP A 74 -20.18 7.88 15.30
N PRO A 75 -21.37 8.39 15.63
CA PRO A 75 -21.74 8.76 16.99
C PRO A 75 -21.87 7.51 17.87
N GLY A 76 -20.88 7.30 18.74
CA GLY A 76 -20.78 6.12 19.61
C GLY A 76 -19.34 5.85 20.08
N ASP A 77 -18.35 6.42 19.38
CA ASP A 77 -16.96 6.43 19.82
C ASP A 77 -16.80 7.47 20.95
N ILE A 78 -16.09 7.11 22.03
CA ILE A 78 -16.21 7.64 23.41
C ILE A 78 -15.74 9.11 23.58
N ASN A 79 -15.50 9.84 22.48
CA ASN A 79 -15.15 11.25 22.47
C ASN A 79 -15.95 11.97 21.39
N ALA A 80 -17.20 12.29 21.70
CA ALA A 80 -18.06 13.11 20.86
C ALA A 80 -17.47 14.54 20.81
N HIS A 81 -16.78 14.84 19.70
CA HIS A 81 -15.98 16.04 19.50
C HIS A 81 -16.86 17.29 19.35
N LYS A 82 -17.13 17.94 20.48
CA LYS A 82 -17.81 19.25 20.54
C LYS A 82 -17.02 20.37 19.86
N ASP A 83 -15.74 20.14 19.58
CA ASP A 83 -14.83 21.09 18.94
C ASP A 83 -14.38 20.55 17.57
N VAL A 84 -14.63 21.34 16.51
CA VAL A 84 -14.29 21.02 15.13
C VAL A 84 -12.78 20.78 14.94
N TYR A 85 -11.91 21.46 15.68
CA TYR A 85 -10.45 21.26 15.59
C TYR A 85 -10.02 19.91 16.14
N VAL A 86 -10.66 19.47 17.22
CA VAL A 86 -10.39 18.16 17.80
C VAL A 86 -10.90 17.08 16.86
N ALA A 87 -12.08 17.26 16.28
CA ALA A 87 -12.61 16.36 15.25
C ALA A 87 -11.66 16.26 14.06
N ILE A 88 -11.18 17.40 13.52
CA ILE A 88 -10.24 17.43 12.39
C ILE A 88 -8.97 16.70 12.76
N ARG A 89 -8.34 17.07 13.89
CA ARG A 89 -7.10 16.45 14.33
C ARG A 89 -7.25 14.93 14.42
N ASP A 90 -8.25 14.46 15.15
CA ASP A 90 -8.42 13.04 15.40
C ASP A 90 -8.72 12.26 14.12
N ALA A 91 -9.49 12.83 13.18
CA ALA A 91 -9.76 12.21 11.89
C ALA A 91 -8.49 12.10 11.03
N PHE A 92 -7.68 13.15 10.98
CA PHE A 92 -6.39 13.12 10.27
C PHE A 92 -5.41 12.16 10.92
N ASP A 93 -5.32 12.15 12.26
CA ASP A 93 -4.43 11.24 12.98
C ASP A 93 -4.86 9.78 12.76
N ALA A 94 -6.17 9.50 12.67
CA ALA A 94 -6.69 8.18 12.30
C ALA A 94 -6.37 7.80 10.85
N MET A 95 -6.46 8.75 9.91
CA MET A 95 -6.10 8.52 8.51
C MET A 95 -4.59 8.28 8.35
N GLU A 96 -3.75 9.03 9.06
CA GLU A 96 -2.30 8.79 9.10
C GLU A 96 -1.98 7.37 9.56
N ARG A 97 -2.69 6.86 10.58
CA ARG A 97 -2.54 5.47 11.03
C ARG A 97 -2.95 4.45 9.98
N GLN A 98 -4.08 4.66 9.29
CA GLN A 98 -4.49 3.77 8.20
C GLN A 98 -3.48 3.77 7.04
N LEU A 99 -2.94 4.94 6.69
CA LEU A 99 -1.89 5.07 5.67
C LEU A 99 -0.57 4.43 6.11
N GLU A 100 -0.21 4.52 7.39
CA GLU A 100 0.95 3.81 7.93
C GLU A 100 0.78 2.30 7.85
N GLU A 101 -0.38 1.80 8.26
CA GLU A 101 -0.71 0.37 8.18
C GLU A 101 -0.77 -0.11 6.73
N PHE A 102 -1.34 0.68 5.83
CA PHE A 102 -1.34 0.39 4.39
C PHE A 102 0.08 0.39 3.82
N GLY A 103 0.89 1.39 4.14
CA GLY A 103 2.29 1.45 3.72
C GLY A 103 3.13 0.32 4.31
N ARG A 104 2.84 -0.11 5.54
CA ARG A 104 3.43 -1.32 6.13
C ARG A 104 2.96 -2.56 5.36
N LYS A 105 1.67 -2.76 5.13
CA LYS A 105 1.16 -3.90 4.33
C LYS A 105 1.76 -3.92 2.93
N GLN A 106 1.84 -2.79 2.24
CA GLN A 106 2.47 -2.70 0.93
C GLN A 106 3.97 -3.03 1.01
N ARG A 107 4.69 -2.53 2.03
CA ARG A 107 6.10 -2.91 2.25
C ARG A 107 6.28 -4.35 2.70
N HIS A 108 5.30 -4.94 3.40
CA HIS A 108 5.30 -6.33 3.85
C HIS A 108 4.88 -7.27 2.72
N ASP A 109 3.97 -6.90 1.82
CA ASP A 109 3.73 -7.58 0.54
C ASP A 109 4.97 -7.53 -0.34
N VAL A 110 5.76 -6.45 -0.25
CA VAL A 110 7.06 -6.30 -0.90
C VAL A 110 8.20 -6.99 -0.10
N LYS A 111 7.99 -7.43 1.15
CA LYS A 111 9.04 -8.02 2.01
C LYS A 111 8.72 -9.38 2.65
N HIS A 112 7.58 -9.99 2.40
CA HIS A 112 7.20 -11.29 2.94
C HIS A 112 6.63 -12.19 1.85
N HIS A 113 7.50 -12.70 1.00
CA HIS A 113 7.52 -14.15 0.88
C HIS A 113 8.69 -14.64 1.74
N ASP A 114 8.39 -14.86 3.02
CA ASP A 114 9.36 -15.22 4.08
C ASP A 114 9.95 -16.62 3.93
N LEU A 115 9.60 -17.31 2.85
CA LEU A 115 10.44 -18.34 2.28
C LEU A 115 10.86 -17.79 0.92
N PRO A 116 12.16 -17.61 0.63
CA PRO A 116 12.58 -17.27 -0.71
C PRO A 116 11.95 -18.31 -1.63
N LEU A 117 11.17 -17.84 -2.61
CA LEU A 117 10.46 -18.75 -3.50
C LEU A 117 11.55 -19.58 -4.18
N GLN A 118 11.54 -20.88 -3.92
CA GLN A 118 12.53 -21.79 -4.47
C GLN A 118 11.98 -22.44 -5.73
N GLY A 119 12.88 -22.68 -6.66
CA GLY A 119 12.56 -23.35 -7.90
C GLY A 119 13.78 -23.98 -8.52
N ARG A 120 13.59 -24.55 -9.70
CA ARG A 120 14.68 -25.09 -10.51
C ARG A 120 14.62 -24.46 -11.89
N ILE A 121 15.78 -24.22 -12.47
CA ILE A 121 15.87 -23.75 -13.85
C ILE A 121 15.20 -24.80 -14.75
N LEU A 122 14.13 -24.41 -15.44
CA LEU A 122 13.43 -25.27 -16.39
C LEU A 122 14.15 -25.28 -17.74
N ARG A 123 14.53 -24.09 -18.23
CA ARG A 123 15.20 -23.89 -19.51
C ARG A 123 15.94 -22.55 -19.54
N LEU A 124 17.05 -22.51 -20.29
CA LEU A 124 17.88 -21.34 -20.50
C LEU A 124 18.00 -21.02 -21.99
N PHE A 125 18.04 -19.73 -22.29
CA PHE A 125 18.31 -19.16 -23.61
C PHE A 125 19.51 -18.21 -23.50
N ALA A 126 19.88 -17.52 -24.58
CA ALA A 126 21.08 -16.70 -24.63
C ALA A 126 21.10 -15.54 -23.60
N ASP A 127 19.94 -14.97 -23.28
CA ASP A 127 19.79 -13.78 -22.44
C ASP A 127 18.76 -13.91 -21.32
N HIS A 128 18.02 -15.02 -21.27
CA HIS A 128 16.93 -15.23 -20.32
C HIS A 128 16.73 -16.71 -20.00
N GLY A 129 15.92 -16.99 -18.99
CA GLY A 129 15.52 -18.34 -18.64
C GLY A 129 14.16 -18.39 -17.98
N PHE A 130 13.73 -19.61 -17.71
CA PHE A 130 12.49 -19.89 -17.02
C PHE A 130 12.75 -20.78 -15.81
N ILE A 131 12.09 -20.50 -14.70
CA ILE A 131 12.19 -21.23 -13.44
C ILE A 131 10.86 -21.92 -13.18
N ALA A 132 10.91 -23.22 -12.90
CA ALA A 132 9.78 -23.94 -12.33
C ALA A 132 9.83 -23.82 -10.81
N THR A 133 8.86 -23.16 -10.22
CA THR A 133 8.75 -22.99 -8.76
C THR A 133 8.13 -24.21 -8.12
N THR A 134 8.37 -24.40 -6.82
CA THR A 134 7.81 -25.53 -6.05
C THR A 134 6.28 -25.54 -5.97
N ASP A 135 5.63 -24.41 -6.22
CA ASP A 135 4.17 -24.27 -6.30
C ASP A 135 3.60 -24.46 -7.72
N GLY A 136 4.43 -24.90 -8.68
CA GLY A 136 4.00 -25.29 -10.02
C GLY A 136 3.84 -24.14 -11.01
N ARG A 137 4.39 -22.95 -10.73
CA ARG A 137 4.41 -21.82 -11.66
C ARG A 137 5.68 -21.81 -12.50
N GLU A 138 5.57 -21.28 -13.71
CA GLU A 138 6.72 -20.97 -14.57
C GLU A 138 7.01 -19.48 -14.49
N ILE A 139 8.24 -19.12 -14.09
CA ILE A 139 8.66 -17.75 -13.86
C ILE A 139 9.75 -17.36 -14.84
N TYR A 140 9.55 -16.28 -15.57
CA TYR A 140 10.56 -15.72 -16.47
C TYR A 140 11.62 -14.93 -15.68
N PHE A 141 12.89 -15.02 -16.09
CA PHE A 141 13.95 -14.16 -15.59
C PHE A 141 14.94 -13.79 -16.68
N HIS A 142 15.52 -12.60 -16.57
CA HIS A 142 16.57 -12.13 -17.47
C HIS A 142 17.94 -12.41 -16.86
N ARG A 143 19.01 -12.52 -17.66
CA ARG A 143 20.38 -12.73 -17.16
C ARG A 143 20.82 -11.70 -16.11
N ASN A 144 20.32 -10.47 -16.21
CA ASN A 144 20.61 -9.38 -15.26
C ASN A 144 19.94 -9.56 -13.89
N SER A 145 18.97 -10.49 -13.79
CA SER A 145 18.33 -10.83 -12.52
C SER A 145 19.20 -11.79 -11.69
N VAL A 146 20.25 -12.40 -12.26
CA VAL A 146 21.11 -13.35 -11.54
C VAL A 146 22.06 -12.62 -10.60
N VAL A 147 22.03 -13.02 -9.32
CA VAL A 147 22.89 -12.47 -8.25
C VAL A 147 23.66 -13.60 -7.57
N GLU A 148 24.79 -13.26 -6.94
CA GLU A 148 25.65 -14.24 -6.24
C GLU A 148 26.07 -15.45 -7.10
N GLY A 149 26.19 -15.24 -8.41
CA GLY A 149 26.60 -16.23 -9.40
C GLY A 149 26.64 -15.59 -10.80
N ARG A 150 26.94 -16.40 -11.82
CA ARG A 150 26.89 -15.97 -13.22
C ARG A 150 25.80 -16.74 -13.96
N PHE A 151 25.12 -16.06 -14.87
CA PHE A 151 24.07 -16.70 -15.69
C PHE A 151 24.63 -17.85 -16.53
N GLU A 152 25.88 -17.71 -16.98
CA GLU A 152 26.59 -18.69 -17.81
C GLU A 152 26.92 -19.99 -17.06
N ASP A 153 26.88 -19.98 -15.72
CA ASP A 153 27.11 -21.15 -14.88
C ASP A 153 25.81 -21.90 -14.52
N LEU A 154 24.66 -21.39 -14.97
CA LEU A 154 23.37 -22.02 -14.75
C LEU A 154 23.13 -23.12 -15.78
N GLU A 155 22.54 -24.22 -15.32
CA GLU A 155 22.05 -25.29 -16.18
C GLU A 155 20.60 -25.62 -15.83
N ALA A 156 19.89 -26.33 -16.72
CA ALA A 156 18.60 -26.90 -16.37
C ALA A 156 18.72 -27.73 -15.08
N ASP A 157 17.67 -27.74 -14.25
CA ASP A 157 17.60 -28.42 -12.97
C ASP A 157 18.41 -27.77 -11.83
N THR A 158 19.16 -26.67 -12.09
CA THR A 158 19.87 -25.90 -11.06
C THR A 158 18.87 -25.31 -10.06
N PRO A 159 19.01 -25.58 -8.75
CA PRO A 159 18.13 -25.01 -7.74
C PRO A 159 18.46 -23.53 -7.50
N VAL A 160 17.41 -22.72 -7.44
CA VAL A 160 17.52 -21.26 -7.29
C VAL A 160 16.50 -20.75 -6.29
N GLU A 161 16.86 -19.68 -5.61
CA GLU A 161 15.94 -18.79 -4.89
C GLU A 161 15.61 -17.60 -5.77
N LEU A 162 14.36 -17.18 -5.77
CA LEU A 162 13.91 -16.05 -6.57
C LEU A 162 13.00 -15.09 -5.82
N VAL A 163 13.05 -13.84 -6.26
CA VAL A 163 12.14 -12.77 -5.84
C VAL A 163 11.34 -12.33 -7.05
N LEU A 164 10.01 -12.36 -6.92
CA LEU A 164 9.09 -11.88 -7.94
C LEU A 164 8.89 -10.37 -7.79
N VAL A 165 8.74 -9.67 -8.91
CA VAL A 165 8.11 -8.34 -8.88
C VAL A 165 6.60 -8.50 -9.01
N HIS A 166 5.88 -7.87 -8.08
CA HIS A 166 4.45 -7.67 -8.18
C HIS A 166 4.18 -6.43 -9.05
N GLY A 167 3.69 -6.68 -10.26
CA GLY A 167 3.23 -5.69 -11.23
C GLY A 167 2.70 -6.42 -12.48
N GLU A 168 1.66 -5.90 -13.11
CA GLU A 168 1.15 -6.44 -14.39
C GLU A 168 2.22 -6.26 -15.48
N SER A 169 3.06 -7.28 -15.67
CA SER A 169 3.88 -7.37 -16.87
C SER A 169 3.05 -8.00 -17.99
N PRO A 170 3.06 -7.44 -19.22
CA PRO A 170 2.38 -8.05 -20.37
C PRO A 170 2.92 -9.45 -20.74
N VAL A 171 4.03 -9.87 -20.11
CA VAL A 171 4.73 -11.14 -20.35
C VAL A 171 4.45 -12.17 -19.24
N GLY A 172 3.68 -11.81 -18.20
CA GLY A 172 3.42 -12.68 -17.05
C GLY A 172 4.43 -12.52 -15.90
N PRO A 173 4.42 -13.40 -14.89
CA PRO A 173 5.21 -13.24 -13.67
C PRO A 173 6.73 -13.31 -13.94
N GLN A 174 7.47 -12.32 -13.44
CA GLN A 174 8.91 -12.17 -13.67
C GLN A 174 9.70 -12.09 -12.37
N ALA A 175 10.86 -12.77 -12.34
CA ALA A 175 11.83 -12.64 -11.27
C ALA A 175 12.79 -11.46 -11.49
N THR A 176 12.96 -10.63 -10.46
CA THR A 176 13.98 -9.56 -10.42
C THR A 176 15.28 -10.00 -9.79
N THR A 177 15.23 -11.04 -8.97
CA THR A 177 16.41 -11.61 -8.33
C THR A 177 16.34 -13.11 -8.45
N VAL A 178 17.43 -13.70 -8.91
CA VAL A 178 17.63 -15.15 -9.04
C VAL A 178 18.98 -15.47 -8.44
N LYS A 179 18.98 -16.24 -7.36
CA LYS A 179 20.17 -16.62 -6.62
C LYS A 179 20.36 -18.14 -6.72
N PRO A 180 21.48 -18.62 -7.29
CA PRO A 180 21.80 -20.05 -7.27
C PRO A 180 22.00 -20.51 -5.82
N ILE A 181 21.37 -21.63 -5.47
CA ILE A 181 21.55 -22.25 -4.15
C ILE A 181 22.17 -23.63 -4.29
N ARG A 182 22.76 -24.15 -3.21
CA ARG A 182 23.18 -25.56 -3.20
C ARG A 182 21.93 -26.44 -3.09
N PRO A 183 21.90 -27.60 -3.74
CA PRO A 183 20.83 -28.57 -3.50
C PRO A 183 20.80 -28.86 -2.00
N MET A 184 19.63 -28.69 -1.40
CA MET A 184 19.41 -28.97 0.02
C MET A 184 19.70 -30.47 0.23
N GLN A 185 20.80 -30.78 0.92
CA GLN A 185 21.05 -32.15 1.38
C GLN A 185 19.94 -32.49 2.37
N TYR A 186 18.96 -33.27 1.92
CA TYR A 186 17.98 -33.89 2.80
C TYR A 186 18.75 -34.85 3.72
N VAL A 187 18.90 -34.49 4.99
CA VAL A 187 19.30 -35.44 6.04
C VAL A 187 18.00 -36.04 6.57
N PRO A 188 17.78 -37.35 6.39
CA PRO A 188 16.52 -38.03 6.70
C PRO A 188 16.18 -38.05 8.19
#